data_AF-A0A920TLJ4-F1
#
_entry.id   AF-A0A920TLJ4-F1
#
_cell.length_a   1.000
_cell.length_b   1.000
_cell.length_c   1.000
_cell.angle_alpha   90.00
_cell.angle_beta   90.00
_cell.angle_gamma   90.00
#
_symmetry.space_group_name_H-M   'P 1'
#
loop_
_entity.id
_entity.type
_entity.pdbx_description
1 polymer ?
#
loop_
_entity_poly.entity_id
_entity_poly.type
_entity_poly.pdbx_seq_one_letter_code
_entity_poly.pdbx_strand_id
1 'polypeptide(L)' 'MGPEESFRIRVKSGRKVLGTYYMSTERSSDSTVKDQPYKVPGKWRTCEVTIPTGKHVISVELVEKEKSVLTRFQEYK' A
#
# COMPACT_ATOMS: atom_id res chain seq x y z
N MET A 1 -3.28 -6.75 -20.54
CA MET A 1 -3.78 -6.27 -19.23
C MET A 1 -4.00 -7.49 -18.35
N GLY A 2 -3.33 -7.55 -17.19
CA GLY A 2 -3.40 -8.70 -16.27
C GLY A 2 -4.65 -8.69 -15.39
N PRO A 3 -4.83 -9.71 -14.51
CA PRO A 3 -5.96 -9.77 -13.60
C PRO A 3 -5.95 -8.59 -12.62
N GLU A 4 -7.15 -8.10 -12.27
CA GLU A 4 -7.33 -7.09 -11.24
C GLU A 4 -7.22 -7.72 -9.85
N GLU A 5 -6.53 -7.03 -8.95
CA GLU A 5 -6.45 -7.38 -7.55
C GLU A 5 -6.85 -6.19 -6.66
N SER A 6 -7.66 -6.48 -5.65
CA SER A 6 -8.05 -5.51 -4.63
C SER A 6 -7.50 -5.87 -3.25
N PHE A 7 -7.16 -4.85 -2.48
CA PHE A 7 -6.67 -4.96 -1.10
C PHE A 7 -6.96 -3.68 -0.31
N ARG A 8 -6.80 -3.74 1.01
CA ARG A 8 -7.01 -2.61 1.91
C ARG A 8 -5.75 -2.32 2.70
N ILE A 9 -5.39 -1.04 2.73
CA ILE A 9 -4.34 -0.52 3.60
C ILE A 9 -5.01 0.21 4.75
N ARG A 10 -4.66 -0.15 5.98
CA ARG A 10 -5.08 0.56 7.19
C ARG A 10 -3.91 1.35 7.75
N VAL A 11 -4.12 2.64 7.96
CA VAL A 11 -3.13 3.53 8.55
C VAL A 11 -3.57 3.93 9.95
N LYS A 12 -2.67 3.81 10.92
CA LYS A 12 -2.91 4.12 12.33
C LYS A 12 -1.85 5.05 12.88
N SER A 13 -2.22 5.85 13.86
CA SER A 13 -1.29 6.55 14.77
C SER A 13 -1.49 6.00 16.17
N GLY A 14 -0.60 5.10 16.61
CA GLY A 14 -0.78 4.34 17.84
C GLY A 14 -2.07 3.50 17.80
N ARG A 15 -3.00 3.75 18.74
CA ARG A 15 -4.30 3.03 18.80
C ARG A 15 -5.37 3.62 17.90
N LYS A 16 -5.17 4.83 17.36
CA LYS A 16 -6.17 5.53 16.52
C LYS A 16 -6.02 5.14 15.06
N VAL A 17 -7.10 4.70 14.42
CA VAL A 17 -7.14 4.53 12.97
C VAL A 17 -7.26 5.90 12.31
N LEU A 18 -6.31 6.25 11.45
CA LEU A 18 -6.33 7.50 10.66
C LEU A 18 -7.15 7.30 9.38
N GLY A 19 -7.09 6.11 8.78
CA GLY A 19 -7.84 5.78 7.57
C GLY A 19 -7.75 4.31 7.21
N THR A 20 -8.73 3.85 6.43
CA THR A 20 -8.67 2.56 5.72
C THR A 20 -8.94 2.83 4.24
N TYR A 21 -7.97 2.50 3.40
CA TYR A 21 -7.97 2.80 1.98
C TYR A 21 -8.17 1.52 1.18
N TYR A 22 -9.17 1.54 0.31
CA TYR A 22 -9.47 0.46 -0.62
C TYR A 22 -8.68 0.72 -1.90
N MET A 23 -7.84 -0.24 -2.29
CA MET A 23 -6.96 -0.15 -3.45
C MET A 23 -7.32 -1.26 -4.43
N SER A 24 -7.47 -0.91 -5.70
CA SER A 24 -7.66 -1.87 -6.80
C SER A 24 -6.59 -1.62 -7.85
N THR A 25 -5.80 -2.65 -8.17
CA THR A 25 -4.66 -2.54 -9.07
C THR A 25 -4.67 -3.67 -10.09
N GLU A 26 -4.14 -3.39 -11.27
CA GLU A 26 -3.99 -4.36 -12.35
C GLU A 26 -2.55 -4.83 -12.37
N ARG A 27 -2.33 -6.16 -12.42
CA ARG A 27 -0.98 -6.73 -12.53
C ARG A 27 -0.36 -6.36 -13.88
N SER A 28 0.93 -6.04 -13.88
CA SER A 28 1.68 -5.84 -15.11
C SER A 28 1.76 -7.15 -15.91
N SER A 29 1.59 -7.09 -17.23
CA SER A 29 1.83 -8.22 -18.13
C SER A 29 3.31 -8.42 -18.46
N ASP A 30 4.12 -7.37 -18.30
CA ASP A 30 5.45 -7.28 -18.91
C ASP A 30 6.57 -7.03 -17.88
N SER A 31 6.23 -6.93 -16.59
CA SER A 31 7.17 -6.56 -15.54
C SER A 31 7.19 -7.58 -14.42
N THR A 32 8.39 -7.91 -13.96
CA THR A 32 8.62 -8.72 -12.76
C THR A 32 9.64 -8.03 -11.88
N VAL A 33 9.65 -8.36 -10.58
CA VAL A 33 10.71 -7.89 -9.68
C VAL A 33 12.00 -8.65 -10.00
N LYS A 34 13.11 -7.93 -10.15
CA LYS A 34 14.44 -8.52 -10.37
C LYS A 34 14.73 -9.56 -9.28
N ASP A 35 15.20 -10.74 -9.70
CA ASP A 35 15.49 -11.90 -8.85
C ASP A 35 14.26 -12.53 -8.15
N GLN A 36 13.03 -12.05 -8.42
CA GLN A 36 11.77 -12.57 -7.88
C GLN A 36 10.67 -12.61 -8.97
N PRO A 37 10.77 -13.52 -9.96
CA PRO A 37 9.90 -13.54 -11.13
C PRO A 37 8.42 -13.81 -10.82
N TYR A 38 8.13 -14.45 -9.68
CA TYR A 38 6.77 -14.69 -9.19
C TYR A 38 6.10 -13.43 -8.60
N LYS A 39 6.87 -12.39 -8.28
CA LYS A 39 6.35 -11.10 -7.82
C LYS A 39 6.16 -10.16 -9.00
N VAL A 40 4.93 -10.11 -9.48
CA VAL A 40 4.48 -9.18 -10.52
C VAL A 40 3.95 -7.91 -9.85
N PRO A 41 4.55 -6.73 -10.06
CA PRO A 41 4.02 -5.49 -9.53
C PRO A 41 2.71 -5.12 -10.22
N GLY A 42 1.79 -4.57 -9.43
CA GLY A 42 0.59 -3.91 -9.95
C GLY A 42 0.86 -2.48 -10.37
N LYS A 43 -0.11 -1.87 -11.06
CA LYS A 43 -0.16 -0.43 -11.31
C LYS A 43 -0.02 0.37 -10.02
N TRP A 44 0.76 1.44 -10.08
CA TRP A 44 0.98 2.34 -8.95
C TRP A 44 -0.33 2.95 -8.44
N ARG A 45 -0.52 2.94 -7.12
CA ARG A 45 -1.63 3.60 -6.43
C ARG A 45 -1.09 4.43 -5.26
N THR A 46 -1.74 5.55 -4.99
CA THR A 46 -1.37 6.49 -3.93
C THR A 46 -2.56 6.70 -3.00
N CYS A 47 -2.31 6.75 -1.69
CA CYS A 47 -3.20 7.36 -0.71
C CYS A 47 -2.46 8.44 0.06
N GLU A 48 -3.18 9.49 0.40
CA GLU A 48 -2.69 10.56 1.26
C GLU A 48 -3.31 10.45 2.64
N VAL A 49 -2.49 10.68 3.66
CA VAL A 49 -2.88 10.63 5.07
C VAL A 49 -2.46 11.93 5.70
N THR A 50 -3.43 12.70 6.21
CA THR A 50 -3.12 13.89 7.00
C THR A 50 -2.69 13.47 8.41
N ILE A 51 -1.45 13.79 8.77
CA ILE A 51 -0.91 13.54 10.10
C ILE A 51 -1.04 14.83 10.93
N PRO A 52 -1.65 14.78 12.13
CA PRO A 52 -1.73 15.97 12.99
C PRO A 52 -0.35 16.44 13.43
N THR A 53 -0.28 17.68 13.90
CA THR A 53 0.98 18.28 14.36
C THR A 53 1.53 17.54 15.59
N GLY A 54 2.84 17.29 15.57
CA GLY A 54 3.55 16.64 16.69
C GLY A 54 4.32 15.40 16.27
N LYS A 55 4.78 14.64 17.26
CA LYS A 55 5.49 13.38 17.04
C LYS A 55 4.49 12.23 17.03
N HIS A 56 4.42 11.53 15.89
CA HIS A 56 3.52 10.40 15.69
C HIS A 56 4.29 9.18 15.21
N VAL A 57 3.92 8.00 15.73
CA VAL A 57 4.33 6.72 15.18
C VAL A 57 3.22 6.21 14.30
N ILE A 58 3.48 6.16 12.99
CA ILE A 58 2.50 5.73 11.99
C ILE A 58 2.71 4.25 11.69
N SER A 59 1.65 3.46 11.85
CA SER A 59 1.61 2.05 11.47
C SER A 59 0.79 1.90 10.19
N VAL A 60 1.36 1.23 9.20
CA VAL A 60 0.71 0.90 7.93
C VAL A 60 0.54 -0.61 7.87
N GLU A 61 -0.71 -1.06 7.81
CA GLU A 61 -1.08 -2.47 7.86
C GLU A 61 -1.81 -2.87 6.59
N LEU A 62 -1.42 -3.99 5.99
CA LEU A 62 -2.22 -4.66 4.97
C LEU A 62 -3.28 -5.52 5.66
N VAL A 63 -4.55 -5.31 5.34
CA VAL A 63 -5.65 -6.02 6.00
C VAL A 63 -5.72 -7.48 5.55
N GLU A 64 -5.44 -7.74 4.26
CA GLU A 64 -5.42 -9.07 3.67
C GLU A 64 -4.07 -9.76 3.94
N LYS A 65 -4.05 -10.68 4.91
CA LYS A 65 -2.82 -11.33 5.42
C LYS A 65 -2.07 -12.19 4.41
N GLU A 66 -2.75 -12.70 3.39
CA GLU A 66 -2.16 -13.59 2.38
C GLU A 66 -1.52 -12.83 1.21
N LYS A 67 -1.63 -11.49 1.22
CA LYS A 67 -1.14 -10.63 0.15
C LYS A 67 0.17 -9.95 0.57
N SER A 68 0.91 -9.48 -0.42
CA SER A 68 2.11 -8.67 -0.22
C SER A 68 2.05 -7.47 -1.15
N VAL A 69 2.38 -6.30 -0.63
CA VAL A 69 2.40 -5.05 -1.40
C VAL A 69 3.76 -4.38 -1.24
N LEU A 70 4.25 -3.79 -2.33
CA LEU A 70 5.42 -2.93 -2.29
C LEU A 70 4.95 -1.51 -2.00
N THR A 71 5.48 -0.90 -0.95
CA THR A 71 5.09 0.44 -0.51
C THR A 71 6.28 1.37 -0.50
N ARG A 72 6.07 2.60 -0.97
CA ARG A 72 7.01 3.71 -0.80
C ARG A 72 6.33 4.76 0.07
N PHE A 73 7.05 5.27 1.05
CA PHE A 73 6.58 6.35 1.92
C PHE A 73 7.25 7.65 1.53
N GLN A 74 6.47 8.72 1.46
CA GLN A 74 6.95 10.07 1.17
C GLN A 74 6.22 11.06 2.09
N GLU A 75 6.98 11.84 2.82
CA GLU A 75 6.46 12.95 3.63
C GLU A 75 6.44 14.21 2.75
N TYR A 76 5.29 14.88 2.68
CA TYR A 76 5.16 16.20 2.06
C TYR A 76 5.24 17.24 3.18
N LYS A 77 6.18 18.18 3.06
CA LYS A 77 6.39 19.29 4.00
C LYS A 77 5.85 20.59 3.44
#